data_AF-A0A075MTW3-F1
#
_entry.id   AF-A0A075MTW3-F1
#
_cell.length_a   1.000
_cell.length_b   1.000
_cell.length_c   1.000
_cell.angle_alpha   90.00
_cell.angle_beta   90.00
_cell.angle_gamma   90.00
#
_symmetry.space_group_name_H-M   'P 1'
#
loop_
_entity.id
_entity.type
_entity.pdbx_description
1 polymer ?
#
loop_
_entity_poly.entity_id
_entity_poly.type
_entity_poly.pdbx_seq_one_letter_code
_entity_poly.pdbx_strand_id
1 'polypeptide(L)'
;MQNSDLTLTKALFKTALSDYNAAKLLWEKGFYPQCIFYLEQAFEKASKSIIAHFSVNLKKCPQEKIEKELKKSFGHNNKYSAYTVVMELLEADKWKKQQSGKWNEKQANVAFAFAEGHKKTKQNYKIEQYCNMVDYYYSKYNQFMAHPKLRHPANAILALNWALSSCFEDMENRARYPLSEHGYLNLDKLNQEKNKDCYKLLLIMVRDYINRTPDLINVANEQLPPYYNRQR
;
A
#
# COMPACT_ATOMS: atom_id res chain seq x y z
N MET A 1 -2.85 31.43 -11.56
CA MET A 1 -3.19 29.99 -11.56
C MET A 1 -2.82 29.43 -10.21
N GLN A 2 -3.81 29.19 -9.35
CA GLN A 2 -3.63 28.78 -7.96
C GLN A 2 -3.29 27.29 -7.87
N ASN A 3 -2.42 26.95 -6.92
CA ASN A 3 -1.94 25.62 -6.52
C ASN A 3 -3.05 24.65 -6.05
N SER A 4 -4.08 24.37 -6.86
CA SER A 4 -5.14 23.42 -6.52
C SER A 4 -4.68 21.96 -6.57
N ASP A 5 -3.69 21.64 -7.41
CA ASP A 5 -3.26 20.27 -7.75
C ASP A 5 -2.58 19.49 -6.60
N LEU A 6 -2.22 20.17 -5.51
CA LEU A 6 -1.62 19.56 -4.33
C LEU A 6 -2.63 19.21 -3.22
N THR A 7 -3.90 19.58 -3.36
CA THR A 7 -4.88 19.44 -2.25
C THR A 7 -5.27 17.99 -1.96
N LEU A 8 -5.70 17.22 -2.95
CA LEU A 8 -6.15 15.84 -2.73
C LEU A 8 -5.02 14.91 -2.25
N THR A 9 -3.88 14.94 -2.95
CA THR A 9 -2.70 14.11 -2.62
C THR A 9 -2.26 14.38 -1.17
N LYS A 10 -2.11 15.65 -0.78
CA LYS A 10 -1.71 16.04 0.58
C LYS A 10 -2.78 15.71 1.61
N ALA A 11 -4.06 15.90 1.29
CA ALA A 11 -5.15 15.57 2.19
C ALA A 11 -5.16 14.08 2.53
N LEU A 12 -5.11 13.21 1.52
CA LEU A 12 -5.04 11.75 1.71
C LEU A 12 -3.81 11.33 2.52
N PHE A 13 -2.64 11.91 2.23
CA PHE A 13 -1.42 11.61 2.99
C PHE A 13 -1.51 12.07 4.44
N LYS A 14 -2.06 13.26 4.71
CA LYS A 14 -2.29 13.76 6.07
C LYS A 14 -3.23 12.85 6.86
N THR A 15 -4.29 12.35 6.22
CA THR A 15 -5.19 11.38 6.86
C THR A 15 -4.48 10.06 7.14
N ALA A 16 -3.65 9.57 6.20
CA ALA A 16 -2.85 8.36 6.43
C ALA A 16 -1.94 8.48 7.66
N LEU A 17 -1.27 9.63 7.83
CA LEU A 17 -0.47 9.92 9.02
C LEU A 17 -1.30 9.94 10.30
N SER A 18 -2.49 10.54 10.25
CA SER A 18 -3.42 10.57 11.39
C SER A 18 -3.82 9.16 11.81
N ASP A 19 -4.19 8.31 10.85
CA ASP A 19 -4.58 6.92 11.11
C ASP A 19 -3.42 6.10 11.68
N TYR A 20 -2.21 6.26 11.14
CA TYR A 20 -1.02 5.62 11.67
C TYR A 20 -0.74 6.00 13.13
N ASN A 21 -0.86 7.28 13.46
CA ASN A 21 -0.66 7.75 14.84
C ASN A 21 -1.73 7.19 15.80
N ALA A 22 -2.99 7.09 15.33
CA ALA A 22 -4.05 6.44 16.09
C ALA A 22 -3.76 4.94 16.32
N ALA A 23 -3.31 4.22 15.28
CA ALA A 23 -2.91 2.82 15.39
C ALA A 23 -1.80 2.62 16.43
N LYS A 24 -0.77 3.50 16.40
CA LYS A 24 0.33 3.45 17.35
C LYS A 24 -0.16 3.59 18.79
N LEU A 25 -1.04 4.56 19.06
CA LEU A 25 -1.64 4.75 20.38
C LEU A 25 -2.45 3.52 20.81
N LEU A 26 -3.24 2.93 19.91
CA LEU A 26 -4.03 1.73 20.19
C LEU A 26 -3.15 0.53 20.54
N TRP A 27 -2.04 0.34 19.82
CA TRP A 27 -1.04 -0.69 20.13
C TRP A 27 -0.41 -0.49 21.51
N GLU A 28 -0.01 0.74 21.85
CA GLU A 28 0.56 1.07 23.17
C GLU A 28 -0.40 0.78 24.33
N LYS A 29 -1.72 0.80 24.06
CA LYS A 29 -2.78 0.51 25.03
C LYS A 29 -3.29 -0.94 24.97
N GLY A 30 -2.74 -1.79 24.10
CA GLY A 30 -3.15 -3.19 23.97
C GLY A 30 -4.45 -3.41 23.20
N PHE A 31 -4.95 -2.41 22.46
CA PHE A 31 -6.13 -2.54 21.60
C PHE A 31 -5.73 -3.04 20.20
N TYR A 32 -5.32 -4.31 20.12
CA TYR A 32 -4.66 -4.83 18.93
C TYR A 32 -5.57 -4.97 17.70
N PRO A 33 -6.81 -5.48 17.80
CA PRO A 33 -7.71 -5.54 16.63
C PRO A 33 -7.97 -4.15 16.03
N GLN A 34 -8.18 -3.14 16.88
CA GLN A 34 -8.38 -1.75 16.46
C GLN A 34 -7.10 -1.18 15.85
N CYS A 35 -5.92 -1.51 16.41
CA CYS A 35 -4.64 -1.14 15.83
C CYS A 35 -4.52 -1.62 14.38
N ILE A 36 -4.79 -2.90 14.09
CA ILE A 36 -4.72 -3.45 12.72
C ILE A 36 -5.62 -2.65 11.77
N PHE A 37 -6.85 -2.36 12.19
CA PHE A 37 -7.79 -1.60 11.38
C PHE A 37 -7.23 -0.20 11.03
N TYR A 38 -6.69 0.54 12.00
CA TYR A 38 -6.10 1.84 11.72
C TYR A 38 -4.81 1.75 10.88
N LEU A 39 -4.03 0.68 11.01
CA LEU A 39 -2.87 0.42 10.14
C LEU A 39 -3.29 0.16 8.68
N GLU A 40 -4.33 -0.64 8.50
CA GLU A 40 -4.93 -0.91 7.20
C GLU A 40 -5.42 0.39 6.55
N GLN A 41 -6.14 1.21 7.31
CA GLN A 41 -6.65 2.51 6.88
C GLN A 41 -5.52 3.50 6.52
N ALA A 42 -4.43 3.49 7.27
CA ALA A 42 -3.25 4.30 6.97
C ALA A 42 -2.58 3.86 5.66
N PHE A 43 -2.39 2.55 5.46
CA PHE A 43 -1.82 1.98 4.24
C PHE A 43 -2.69 2.28 3.01
N GLU A 44 -4.01 2.12 3.13
CA GLU A 44 -4.97 2.40 2.06
C GLU A 44 -4.89 3.87 1.62
N LYS A 45 -4.93 4.81 2.57
CA LYS A 45 -4.90 6.25 2.26
C LYS A 45 -3.54 6.72 1.73
N ALA A 46 -2.44 6.14 2.21
CA ALA A 46 -1.12 6.39 1.64
C ALA A 46 -1.06 5.91 0.18
N SER A 47 -1.60 4.72 -0.11
CA SER A 47 -1.69 4.19 -1.47
C SER A 47 -2.57 5.06 -2.38
N LYS A 48 -3.72 5.52 -1.88
CA LYS A 48 -4.58 6.48 -2.58
C LYS A 48 -3.87 7.80 -2.88
N SER A 49 -3.03 8.29 -1.95
CA SER A 49 -2.23 9.49 -2.18
C SER A 49 -1.27 9.31 -3.36
N ILE A 50 -0.59 8.16 -3.45
CA ILE A 50 0.25 7.81 -4.60
C ILE A 50 -0.59 7.77 -5.89
N ILE A 51 -1.71 7.04 -5.91
CA ILE A 51 -2.58 6.91 -7.08
C ILE A 51 -3.10 8.29 -7.54
N ALA A 52 -3.54 9.13 -6.59
CA ALA A 52 -3.98 10.49 -6.86
C ALA A 52 -2.86 11.32 -7.49
N HIS A 53 -1.64 11.22 -6.96
CA HIS A 53 -0.50 11.93 -7.49
C HIS A 53 -0.21 11.56 -8.95
N PHE A 54 -0.08 10.26 -9.24
CA PHE A 54 0.16 9.79 -10.61
C PHE A 54 -0.96 10.21 -11.56
N SER A 55 -2.22 10.04 -11.15
CA SER A 55 -3.38 10.34 -12.00
C SER A 55 -3.55 11.83 -12.28
N VAL A 56 -3.50 12.67 -11.25
CA VAL A 56 -3.76 14.11 -11.39
C VAL A 56 -2.53 14.85 -11.92
N ASN A 57 -1.35 14.59 -11.37
CA ASN A 57 -0.18 15.40 -11.67
C ASN A 57 0.57 14.93 -12.92
N LEU A 58 0.70 13.62 -13.11
CA LEU A 58 1.48 13.04 -14.22
C LEU A 58 0.62 12.70 -15.43
N LYS A 59 -0.59 12.15 -15.21
CA LYS A 59 -1.54 11.81 -16.28
C LYS A 59 -2.54 12.93 -16.60
N LYS A 60 -2.55 14.03 -15.83
CA LYS A 60 -3.44 15.20 -16.01
C LYS A 60 -4.94 14.84 -16.02
N CYS A 61 -5.32 13.82 -15.26
CA CYS A 61 -6.72 13.51 -15.05
C CYS A 61 -7.39 14.59 -14.18
N PRO A 62 -8.64 14.99 -14.46
CA PRO A 62 -9.37 15.94 -13.62
C PRO A 62 -9.49 15.42 -12.17
N GLN A 63 -9.14 16.25 -11.18
CA GLN A 63 -9.14 15.86 -9.76
C GLN A 63 -10.50 15.30 -9.32
N GLU A 64 -11.61 15.96 -9.71
CA GLU A 64 -12.97 15.51 -9.35
C GLU A 64 -13.29 14.08 -9.82
N LYS A 65 -12.79 13.71 -11.01
CA LYS A 65 -12.93 12.35 -11.55
C LYS A 65 -12.17 11.36 -10.68
N ILE A 66 -10.92 11.68 -10.35
CA ILE A 66 -10.08 10.84 -9.50
C ILE A 66 -10.66 10.72 -8.09
N GLU A 67 -11.18 11.79 -7.50
CA GLU A 67 -11.86 11.71 -6.20
C GLU A 67 -13.07 10.77 -6.22
N LYS A 68 -13.89 10.85 -7.27
CA LYS A 68 -15.06 9.98 -7.43
C LYS A 68 -14.65 8.51 -7.62
N GLU A 69 -13.60 8.25 -8.38
CA GLU A 69 -13.03 6.91 -8.54
C GLU A 69 -12.44 6.40 -7.22
N LEU A 70 -11.65 7.22 -6.52
CA LEU A 70 -11.03 6.85 -5.25
C LEU A 70 -12.06 6.53 -4.16
N LYS A 71 -13.20 7.24 -4.15
CA LYS A 71 -14.31 6.99 -3.23
C LYS A 71 -15.07 5.69 -3.54
N LYS A 72 -15.20 5.33 -4.83
CA LYS A 72 -15.93 4.12 -5.27
C LYS A 72 -15.10 2.85 -5.18
N SER A 73 -13.84 2.92 -5.61
CA SER A 73 -13.05 1.73 -5.94
C SER A 73 -12.30 1.14 -4.74
N PHE A 74 -12.18 1.89 -3.66
CA PHE A 74 -11.25 1.57 -2.57
C PHE A 74 -11.92 1.68 -1.21
N GLY A 75 -13.17 1.24 -1.11
CA GLY A 75 -13.84 1.13 0.18
C GLY A 75 -13.14 0.12 1.10
N HIS A 76 -12.67 -1.02 0.57
CA HIS A 76 -12.33 -2.20 1.37
C HIS A 76 -11.36 -3.18 0.68
N ASN A 77 -10.68 -2.77 -0.41
CA ASN A 77 -9.87 -3.69 -1.23
C ASN A 77 -8.41 -3.22 -1.37
N ASN A 78 -7.63 -3.48 -0.33
CA ASN A 78 -6.20 -3.13 -0.28
C ASN A 78 -5.37 -3.81 -1.36
N LYS A 79 -5.77 -5.00 -1.83
CA LYS A 79 -5.10 -5.66 -2.95
C LYS A 79 -5.26 -4.89 -4.24
N TYR A 80 -6.44 -4.32 -4.47
CA TYR A 80 -6.67 -3.48 -5.64
C TYR A 80 -5.91 -2.16 -5.56
N SER A 81 -5.85 -1.52 -4.37
CA SER A 81 -4.98 -0.35 -4.11
C SER A 81 -3.52 -0.66 -4.42
N ALA A 82 -3.00 -1.74 -3.84
CA ALA A 82 -1.62 -2.16 -3.99
C ALA A 82 -1.29 -2.50 -5.45
N TYR A 83 -2.17 -3.26 -6.12
CA TYR A 83 -2.06 -3.54 -7.55
C TYR A 83 -2.00 -2.25 -8.36
N THR A 84 -2.88 -1.28 -8.10
CA THR A 84 -2.91 -0.03 -8.86
C THR A 84 -1.61 0.75 -8.66
N VAL A 85 -1.10 0.86 -7.44
CA VAL A 85 0.20 1.48 -7.17
C VAL A 85 1.32 0.77 -7.92
N VAL A 86 1.37 -0.57 -7.87
CA VAL A 86 2.36 -1.37 -8.61
C VAL A 86 2.29 -1.10 -10.10
N MET A 87 1.08 -1.07 -10.67
CA MET A 87 0.87 -0.80 -12.08
C MET A 87 1.36 0.59 -12.47
N GLU A 88 1.03 1.63 -11.70
CA GLU A 88 1.52 3.00 -11.92
C GLU A 88 3.06 3.06 -11.92
N LEU A 89 3.72 2.34 -11.01
CA LEU A 89 5.18 2.28 -10.93
C LEU A 89 5.82 1.53 -12.11
N LEU A 90 5.25 0.40 -12.53
CA LEU A 90 5.72 -0.35 -13.69
C LEU A 90 5.51 0.44 -14.98
N GLU A 91 4.38 1.13 -15.08
CA GLU A 91 4.07 2.06 -16.13
C GLU A 91 5.17 3.15 -16.20
N ALA A 92 5.44 3.84 -15.09
CA ALA A 92 6.49 4.86 -15.02
C ALA A 92 7.87 4.36 -15.46
N ASP A 93 8.29 3.20 -14.94
CA ASP A 93 9.56 2.57 -15.31
C ASP A 93 9.62 2.21 -16.81
N LYS A 94 8.50 1.73 -17.37
CA LYS A 94 8.38 1.44 -18.80
C LYS A 94 8.70 2.65 -19.66
N TRP A 95 8.04 3.77 -19.40
CA TRP A 95 8.26 4.97 -20.17
C TRP A 95 9.71 5.45 -20.06
N LYS A 96 10.28 5.48 -18.85
CA LYS A 96 11.68 5.89 -18.63
C LYS A 96 12.65 5.03 -19.44
N LYS A 97 12.45 3.70 -19.41
CA LYS A 97 13.29 2.76 -20.17
C LYS A 97 13.12 2.92 -21.68
N GLN A 98 11.90 3.17 -22.17
CA GLN A 98 11.65 3.47 -23.58
C GLN A 98 12.39 4.74 -24.03
N GLN A 99 12.37 5.82 -23.24
CA GLN A 99 13.11 7.06 -23.56
C GLN A 99 14.62 6.82 -23.60
N SER A 100 15.15 5.97 -22.72
CA SER A 100 16.58 5.65 -22.67
C SER A 100 17.04 4.59 -23.69
N GLY A 101 16.14 4.02 -24.49
CA GLY A 101 16.43 2.90 -25.39
C GLY A 101 16.75 1.57 -24.68
N LYS A 102 16.55 1.48 -23.36
CA LYS A 102 16.86 0.29 -22.53
C LYS A 102 15.63 -0.57 -22.23
N TRP A 103 14.58 -0.43 -23.03
CA TRP A 103 13.34 -1.17 -22.81
C TRP A 103 13.48 -2.64 -23.16
N ASN A 104 13.09 -3.51 -22.23
CA ASN A 104 13.01 -4.95 -22.43
C ASN A 104 11.58 -5.43 -22.19
N GLU A 105 10.86 -5.68 -23.28
CA GLU A 105 9.44 -6.06 -23.27
C GLU A 105 9.19 -7.38 -22.53
N LYS A 106 10.12 -8.34 -22.62
CA LYS A 106 10.00 -9.62 -21.91
C LYS A 106 10.04 -9.43 -20.39
N GLN A 107 10.98 -8.62 -19.89
CA GLN A 107 11.09 -8.33 -18.45
C GLN A 107 9.87 -7.56 -17.93
N ALA A 108 9.36 -6.64 -18.73
CA ALA A 108 8.16 -5.90 -18.39
C ALA A 108 6.92 -6.79 -18.27
N ASN A 109 6.69 -7.65 -19.26
CA ASN A 109 5.55 -8.55 -19.26
C ASN A 109 5.58 -9.50 -18.07
N VAL A 110 6.76 -9.94 -17.63
CA VAL A 110 6.93 -10.71 -16.39
C VAL A 110 6.51 -9.91 -15.16
N ALA A 111 6.94 -8.64 -15.05
CA ALA A 111 6.59 -7.78 -13.92
C ALA A 111 5.08 -7.46 -13.88
N PHE A 112 4.46 -7.19 -15.03
CA PHE A 112 3.02 -6.99 -15.16
C PHE A 112 2.23 -8.26 -14.82
N ALA A 113 2.66 -9.43 -15.32
CA ALA A 113 2.03 -10.70 -15.01
C ALA A 113 2.13 -11.05 -13.52
N PHE A 114 3.26 -10.72 -12.88
CA PHE A 114 3.43 -10.89 -11.43
C PHE A 114 2.43 -10.02 -10.64
N ALA A 115 2.27 -8.75 -11.02
CA ALA A 115 1.29 -7.85 -10.42
C ALA A 115 -0.16 -8.37 -10.57
N GLU A 116 -0.52 -8.87 -11.77
CA GLU A 116 -1.82 -9.49 -12.03
C GLU A 116 -2.05 -10.77 -11.22
N GLY A 117 -1.02 -11.61 -11.07
CA GLY A 117 -1.08 -12.80 -10.23
C GLY A 117 -1.35 -12.45 -8.77
N HIS A 118 -0.73 -11.37 -8.28
CA HIS A 118 -0.96 -10.89 -6.92
C HIS A 118 -2.40 -10.44 -6.66
N LYS A 119 -3.01 -9.77 -7.64
CA LYS A 119 -4.43 -9.35 -7.59
C LYS A 119 -5.39 -10.54 -7.45
N LYS A 120 -5.05 -11.69 -8.04
CA LYS A 120 -5.92 -12.88 -8.10
C LYS A 120 -5.70 -13.88 -6.97
N THR A 121 -4.54 -13.84 -6.32
CA THR A 121 -4.21 -14.79 -5.25
C THR A 121 -5.10 -14.50 -4.04
N LYS A 122 -5.84 -15.48 -3.54
CA LYS A 122 -6.52 -15.41 -2.23
C LYS A 122 -5.70 -16.15 -1.20
N GLN A 123 -5.44 -15.54 -0.05
CA GLN A 123 -4.77 -16.26 1.03
C GLN A 123 -5.80 -16.89 1.97
N ASN A 124 -5.84 -18.21 1.95
CA ASN A 124 -6.62 -18.99 2.91
C ASN A 124 -5.75 -19.31 4.14
N TYR A 125 -5.48 -18.30 4.97
CA TYR A 125 -4.83 -18.53 6.28
C TYR A 125 -5.85 -18.49 7.41
N LYS A 126 -5.64 -19.33 8.43
CA LYS A 126 -6.42 -19.29 9.67
C LYS A 126 -5.89 -18.16 10.57
N ILE A 127 -6.74 -17.53 11.39
CA ILE A 127 -6.33 -16.37 12.21
C ILE A 127 -5.17 -16.68 13.15
N GLU A 128 -5.05 -17.94 13.59
CA GLU A 128 -3.97 -18.42 14.45
C GLU A 128 -2.60 -18.37 13.75
N GLN A 129 -2.58 -18.32 12.42
CA GLN A 129 -1.37 -18.24 11.61
C GLN A 129 -1.01 -16.78 11.26
N TYR A 130 -1.82 -15.81 11.68
CA TYR A 130 -1.65 -14.40 11.30
C TYR A 130 -0.26 -13.87 11.66
N CYS A 131 0.20 -14.08 12.89
CA CYS A 131 1.52 -13.62 13.32
C CYS A 131 2.64 -14.24 12.49
N ASN A 132 2.58 -15.55 12.21
CA ASN A 132 3.58 -16.23 11.37
C ASN A 132 3.62 -15.66 9.95
N MET A 133 2.46 -15.28 9.41
CA MET A 133 2.36 -14.63 8.11
C MET A 133 2.99 -13.23 8.14
N VAL A 134 2.69 -12.42 9.16
CA VAL A 134 3.29 -11.09 9.34
C VAL A 134 4.82 -11.20 9.44
N ASP A 135 5.33 -12.13 10.26
CA ASP A 135 6.75 -12.38 10.42
C ASP A 135 7.40 -12.79 9.10
N TYR A 136 6.76 -13.69 8.34
CA TYR A 136 7.22 -14.11 7.02
C TYR A 136 7.36 -12.92 6.07
N TYR A 137 6.33 -12.10 5.94
CA TYR A 137 6.34 -10.95 5.03
C TYR A 137 7.32 -9.86 5.48
N TYR A 138 7.43 -9.62 6.78
CA TYR A 138 8.43 -8.71 7.33
C TYR A 138 9.86 -9.19 7.05
N SER A 139 10.13 -10.48 7.25
CA SER A 139 11.43 -11.09 6.93
C SER A 139 11.77 -10.97 5.45
N LYS A 140 10.81 -11.24 4.55
CA LYS A 140 11.00 -11.05 3.11
C LYS A 140 11.24 -9.59 2.72
N TYR A 141 10.51 -8.66 3.34
CA TYR A 141 10.76 -7.23 3.17
C TYR A 141 12.18 -6.85 3.59
N ASN A 142 12.63 -7.28 4.77
CA ASN A 142 14.00 -7.00 5.24
C ASN A 142 15.08 -7.61 4.35
N GLN A 143 14.90 -8.86 3.90
CA GLN A 143 15.81 -9.50 2.93
C GLN A 143 15.90 -8.68 1.63
N PHE A 144 14.76 -8.20 1.13
CA PHE A 144 14.71 -7.35 -0.05
C PHE A 144 15.46 -6.03 0.17
N MET A 145 15.24 -5.36 1.31
CA MET A 145 15.86 -4.07 1.64
C MET A 145 17.36 -4.16 2.00
N ALA A 146 17.84 -5.34 2.39
CA ALA A 146 19.26 -5.57 2.64
C ALA A 146 20.09 -5.37 1.37
N HIS A 147 19.52 -5.64 0.18
CA HIS A 147 20.21 -5.48 -1.08
C HIS A 147 20.31 -4.00 -1.50
N PRO A 148 21.52 -3.40 -1.63
CA PRO A 148 21.67 -1.96 -1.87
C PRO A 148 20.93 -1.44 -3.10
N LYS A 149 20.94 -2.21 -4.21
CA LYS A 149 20.26 -1.84 -5.46
C LYS A 149 18.71 -1.81 -5.34
N LEU A 150 18.15 -2.41 -4.30
CA LEU A 150 16.71 -2.50 -4.08
C LEU A 150 16.20 -1.43 -3.10
N ARG A 151 17.08 -0.59 -2.54
CA ARG A 151 16.72 0.48 -1.61
C ARG A 151 16.04 1.70 -2.25
N HIS A 152 15.99 1.75 -3.58
CA HIS A 152 15.31 2.82 -4.31
C HIS A 152 13.85 2.96 -3.84
N PRO A 153 13.32 4.19 -3.66
CA PRO A 153 11.98 4.41 -3.11
C PRO A 153 10.88 3.59 -3.77
N ALA A 154 10.85 3.53 -5.10
CA ALA A 154 9.88 2.72 -5.86
C ALA A 154 9.95 1.23 -5.52
N ASN A 155 11.16 0.64 -5.43
CA ASN A 155 11.34 -0.76 -5.12
C ASN A 155 10.89 -1.09 -3.69
N ALA A 156 11.18 -0.19 -2.75
CA ALA A 156 10.72 -0.34 -1.38
C ALA A 156 9.19 -0.25 -1.25
N ILE A 157 8.55 0.69 -1.97
CA ILE A 157 7.08 0.79 -2.03
C ILE A 157 6.46 -0.45 -2.67
N LEU A 158 7.08 -1.04 -3.71
CA LEU A 158 6.63 -2.29 -4.32
C LEU A 158 6.69 -3.45 -3.31
N ALA A 159 7.82 -3.62 -2.62
CA ALA A 159 7.99 -4.69 -1.63
C ALA A 159 7.03 -4.55 -0.45
N LEU A 160 6.82 -3.32 0.05
CA LEU A 160 5.88 -3.04 1.12
C LEU A 160 4.42 -3.23 0.68
N ASN A 161 4.05 -2.82 -0.54
CA ASN A 161 2.71 -3.10 -1.09
C ASN A 161 2.43 -4.61 -1.09
N TRP A 162 3.39 -5.41 -1.55
CA TRP A 162 3.26 -6.87 -1.56
C TRP A 162 3.07 -7.44 -0.15
N ALA A 163 3.92 -7.04 0.79
CA ALA A 163 3.86 -7.49 2.18
C ALA A 163 2.56 -7.06 2.88
N LEU A 164 2.24 -5.77 2.85
CA LEU A 164 1.12 -5.19 3.59
C LEU A 164 -0.23 -5.61 3.02
N SER A 165 -0.40 -5.64 1.68
CA SER A 165 -1.67 -6.07 1.09
C SER A 165 -1.98 -7.55 1.33
N SER A 166 -0.95 -8.38 1.52
CA SER A 166 -1.11 -9.76 2.01
C SER A 166 -1.50 -9.78 3.49
N CYS A 167 -0.83 -8.98 4.32
CA CYS A 167 -1.10 -8.91 5.76
C CYS A 167 -2.46 -8.29 6.13
N PHE A 168 -3.05 -7.48 5.25
CA PHE A 168 -4.37 -6.89 5.48
C PHE A 168 -5.50 -7.62 4.74
N GLU A 169 -5.21 -8.70 4.02
CA GLU A 169 -6.25 -9.47 3.35
C GLU A 169 -7.27 -10.02 4.37
N ASP A 170 -8.55 -9.73 4.10
CA ASP A 170 -9.72 -10.10 4.90
C ASP A 170 -9.70 -9.60 6.36
N MET A 171 -8.75 -8.73 6.74
CA MET A 171 -8.63 -8.29 8.13
C MET A 171 -9.82 -7.44 8.58
N GLU A 172 -10.48 -6.72 7.69
CA GLU A 172 -11.72 -6.03 8.02
C GLU A 172 -12.84 -7.00 8.49
N ASN A 173 -13.01 -8.12 7.78
CA ASN A 173 -13.99 -9.14 8.16
C ASN A 173 -13.61 -9.85 9.46
N ARG A 174 -12.31 -9.91 9.78
CA ARG A 174 -11.77 -10.65 10.92
C ARG A 174 -11.58 -9.80 12.18
N ALA A 175 -11.41 -8.47 12.04
CA ALA A 175 -11.08 -7.55 13.13
C ALA A 175 -12.11 -6.44 13.38
N ARG A 176 -13.05 -6.18 12.46
CA ARG A 176 -13.99 -5.04 12.59
C ARG A 176 -15.45 -5.45 12.72
N TYR A 177 -15.92 -6.37 11.87
CA TYR A 177 -17.33 -6.78 11.84
C TYR A 177 -17.45 -8.29 12.06
N PRO A 178 -17.45 -8.78 13.31
CA PRO A 178 -17.78 -10.17 13.57
C PRO A 178 -19.28 -10.38 13.27
N LEU A 179 -19.60 -10.74 12.02
CA LEU A 179 -20.97 -11.03 11.58
C LEU A 179 -21.52 -12.35 12.14
N SER A 180 -20.73 -13.05 12.97
CA SER A 180 -21.06 -14.31 13.61
C SER A 180 -20.25 -14.49 14.91
N GLU A 181 -20.66 -15.43 15.77
CA GLU A 181 -19.90 -15.83 16.98
C GLU A 181 -18.43 -16.17 16.68
N HIS A 182 -18.16 -16.70 15.48
CA HIS A 182 -16.78 -17.00 15.03
C HIS A 182 -15.92 -15.73 14.88
N GLY A 183 -16.52 -14.58 14.63
CA GLY A 183 -15.79 -13.32 14.57
C GLY A 183 -15.34 -12.83 15.94
N TYR A 184 -16.11 -13.06 17.00
CA TYR A 184 -15.70 -12.72 18.37
C TYR A 184 -14.50 -13.58 18.82
N LEU A 185 -14.48 -14.86 18.45
CA LEU A 185 -13.32 -15.74 18.69
C LEU A 185 -12.06 -15.27 17.96
N ASN A 186 -12.19 -14.63 16.80
CA ASN A 186 -11.05 -14.03 16.10
C ASN A 186 -10.50 -12.81 16.84
N LEU A 187 -11.38 -11.97 17.39
CA LEU A 187 -10.97 -10.82 18.21
C LEU A 187 -10.20 -11.28 19.45
N ASP A 188 -10.71 -12.28 20.16
CA ASP A 188 -10.02 -12.84 21.34
C ASP A 188 -8.64 -13.38 20.99
N LYS A 189 -8.52 -14.08 19.86
CA LYS A 189 -7.24 -14.62 19.37
C LYS A 189 -6.28 -13.53 18.97
N LEU A 190 -6.75 -12.49 18.29
CA LEU A 190 -5.94 -11.33 17.89
C LEU A 190 -5.49 -10.53 19.12
N ASN A 191 -6.35 -10.38 20.12
CA ASN A 191 -6.08 -9.56 21.29
C ASN A 191 -5.12 -10.21 22.32
N GLN A 192 -4.61 -11.41 22.04
CA GLN A 192 -3.65 -12.08 22.93
C GLN A 192 -2.32 -11.34 22.98
N GLU A 193 -1.78 -11.10 24.18
CA GLU A 193 -0.53 -10.35 24.37
C GLU A 193 0.66 -10.97 23.62
N LYS A 194 0.66 -12.29 23.41
CA LYS A 194 1.67 -12.99 22.62
C LYS A 194 1.78 -12.49 21.17
N ASN A 195 0.75 -11.82 20.65
CA ASN A 195 0.72 -11.27 19.30
C ASN A 195 1.30 -9.85 19.21
N LYS A 196 1.62 -9.20 20.34
CA LYS A 196 2.11 -7.81 20.41
C LYS A 196 3.22 -7.52 19.41
N ASP A 197 4.17 -8.45 19.29
CA ASP A 197 5.32 -8.31 18.41
C ASP A 197 4.91 -8.29 16.93
N CYS A 198 3.91 -9.08 16.53
CA CYS A 198 3.42 -9.04 15.14
C CYS A 198 2.85 -7.66 14.79
N TYR A 199 2.13 -7.03 15.72
CA TYR A 199 1.59 -5.67 15.52
C TYR A 199 2.69 -4.62 15.46
N LYS A 200 3.78 -4.82 16.22
CA LYS A 200 4.97 -3.98 16.12
C LYS A 200 5.62 -4.09 14.73
N LEU A 201 5.67 -5.28 14.14
CA LEU A 201 6.18 -5.45 12.77
C LEU A 201 5.29 -4.76 11.73
N LEU A 202 3.97 -4.86 11.87
CA LEU A 202 3.03 -4.12 11.01
C LEU A 202 3.21 -2.60 11.13
N LEU A 203 3.34 -2.09 12.36
CA LEU A 203 3.64 -0.68 12.63
C LEU A 203 4.92 -0.23 11.91
N ILE A 204 5.98 -1.05 11.93
CA ILE A 204 7.24 -0.75 11.23
C ILE A 204 7.00 -0.69 9.71
N MET A 205 6.38 -1.71 9.12
CA MET A 205 6.15 -1.76 7.68
C MET A 205 5.25 -0.61 7.19
N VAL A 206 4.16 -0.31 7.89
CA VAL A 206 3.26 0.80 7.53
C VAL A 206 3.95 2.15 7.69
N ARG A 207 4.72 2.36 8.77
CA ARG A 207 5.51 3.57 8.95
C ARG A 207 6.49 3.76 7.79
N ASP A 208 7.22 2.71 7.44
CA ASP A 208 8.20 2.77 6.37
C ASP A 208 7.51 3.04 5.01
N TYR A 209 6.30 2.52 4.80
CA TYR A 209 5.49 2.82 3.60
C TYR A 209 5.08 4.29 3.54
N ILE A 210 4.57 4.82 4.65
CA ILE A 210 4.17 6.23 4.76
C ILE A 210 5.38 7.14 4.55
N ASN A 211 6.50 6.87 5.22
CA ASN A 211 7.70 7.70 5.12
C ASN A 211 8.30 7.72 3.70
N ARG A 212 8.12 6.64 2.93
CA ARG A 212 8.60 6.53 1.55
C ARG A 212 7.65 7.11 0.52
N THR A 213 6.41 7.38 0.90
CA THR A 213 5.40 7.91 -0.03
C THR A 213 5.79 9.30 -0.57
N PRO A 214 6.24 10.27 0.26
CA PRO A 214 6.78 11.54 -0.22
C PRO A 214 8.01 11.37 -1.12
N ASP A 215 8.95 10.50 -0.74
CA ASP A 215 10.16 10.24 -1.53
C ASP A 215 9.81 9.72 -2.92
N LEU A 216 8.87 8.79 -3.01
CA LEU A 216 8.38 8.27 -4.28
C LEU A 216 7.74 9.37 -5.13
N ILE A 217 6.89 10.21 -4.54
CA ILE A 217 6.24 11.32 -5.23
C ILE A 217 7.29 12.31 -5.76
N ASN A 218 8.31 12.64 -4.97
CA ASN A 218 9.39 13.53 -5.39
C ASN A 218 10.18 12.94 -6.57
N VAL A 219 10.58 11.67 -6.45
CA VAL A 219 11.24 10.94 -7.55
C VAL A 219 10.38 10.91 -8.81
N ALA A 220 9.07 10.73 -8.68
CA ALA A 220 8.15 10.72 -9.81
C ALA A 220 8.09 12.10 -10.51
N ASN A 221 8.04 13.19 -9.74
CA ASN A 221 8.06 14.56 -10.28
C ASN A 221 9.38 14.91 -10.99
N GLU A 222 10.51 14.42 -10.47
CA GLU A 222 11.83 14.68 -11.06
C GLU A 222 12.07 13.88 -12.35
N GLN A 223 11.53 12.66 -12.43
CA GLN A 223 11.90 11.70 -13.47
C GLN A 223 10.84 11.48 -14.55
N LEU A 224 9.60 11.92 -14.32
CA LEU A 224 8.49 11.72 -15.26
C LEU A 224 7.92 13.08 -15.68
N PRO A 225 7.90 13.39 -16.99
CA PRO A 225 7.27 14.61 -17.46
C PRO A 225 5.75 14.56 -17.22
N PRO A 226 5.09 15.72 -17.16
CA PRO A 226 3.65 15.86 -16.91
C PRO A 226 2.71 15.30 -18.02
N TYR A 227 3.21 14.44 -18.91
CA TYR A 227 2.48 13.87 -20.05
C TYR A 227 2.65 12.34 -20.16
N TYR A 228 2.98 11.69 -19.05
CA TYR A 228 3.00 10.24 -18.96
C TYR A 228 1.57 9.71 -19.26
N ASN A 229 1.41 8.91 -20.33
CA ASN A 229 0.15 8.41 -20.93
C ASN A 229 -0.73 9.42 -21.72
N ARG A 230 -0.28 9.89 -22.91
CA ARG A 230 -1.17 10.49 -23.93
C ARG A 230 -1.81 9.49 -24.92
N GLN A 231 -1.76 8.18 -24.67
CA GLN A 231 -2.43 7.19 -25.53
C GLN A 231 -3.03 6.05 -24.70
N ARG A 232 -4.29 6.21 -24.30
CA ARG A 232 -5.26 5.12 -24.11
C ARG A 232 -6.56 5.55 -24.73
#